data_AF-A0A951YGT4-F1
#
_entry.id   AF-A0A951YGT4-F1
#
_cell.length_a   1.000
_cell.length_b   1.000
_cell.length_c   1.000
_cell.angle_alpha   90.00
_cell.angle_beta   90.00
_cell.angle_gamma   90.00
#
_symmetry.space_group_name_H-M   'P 1'
#
loop_
_entity.id
_entity.type
_entity.pdbx_description
1 polymer ?
#
loop_
_entity_poly.entity_id
_entity_poly.type
_entity_poly.pdbx_seq_one_letter_code
_entity_poly.pdbx_strand_id
1 'polypeptide(L)'
;MSVVSVSLGSATRDADQTVEIMGRRVHVRRVGTGGDLARAERLIGELDGTVDAIGLGGIDLYFAIGDRRYYVRDALRLARAAKSTPVVCGAGLKNTLERAAIRALRPELDWPSRKVLMVSAVDRFGMAEELAAQGADVFYGDVVFALGLPVPVRTLPGLVRLARTLLPVVTRVPFKWLYPTGSAQERPPSDKFARYYDWAEVLAGDWHFIKRYAPPSLAGKTILTNTTTLADVAFLRERGAAALVTTTPRFDGRSVGTNLLEAAFVAMDGATGELPAGRYQQLIDEAGLTPTRVDIG
;
A
#
# COMPACT_ATOMS: atom_id res chain seq x y z
N MET A 1 13.63 3.83 -19.77
CA MET A 1 12.29 3.25 -19.55
C MET A 1 11.42 4.28 -18.86
N SER A 2 10.12 4.24 -19.11
CA SER A 2 9.11 5.10 -18.51
C SER A 2 7.96 4.26 -17.98
N VAL A 3 7.56 4.49 -16.74
CA VAL A 3 6.41 3.85 -16.10
C VAL A 3 5.51 4.89 -15.48
N VAL A 4 4.20 4.70 -15.63
CA VAL A 4 3.20 5.69 -15.20
C VAL A 4 2.18 5.06 -14.27
N SER A 5 1.95 5.69 -13.13
CA SER A 5 0.87 5.37 -12.22
C SER A 5 -0.34 6.23 -12.51
N VAL A 6 -1.42 5.59 -12.97
CA VAL A 6 -2.73 6.22 -13.09
C VAL A 6 -3.46 6.00 -11.77
N SER A 7 -3.55 7.05 -10.96
CA SER A 7 -4.01 6.96 -9.58
C SER A 7 -5.40 7.57 -9.38
N LEU A 8 -6.31 6.86 -8.71
CA LEU A 8 -7.59 7.41 -8.24
C LEU A 8 -7.44 8.39 -7.05
N GLY A 9 -6.22 8.61 -6.56
CA GLY A 9 -5.94 9.61 -5.53
C GLY A 9 -5.95 11.04 -6.05
N SER A 10 -5.77 12.00 -5.14
CA SER A 10 -5.68 13.43 -5.48
C SER A 10 -4.52 13.74 -6.45
N ALA A 11 -4.71 14.75 -7.29
CA ALA A 11 -3.69 15.29 -8.18
C ALA A 11 -2.63 16.12 -7.42
N THR A 12 -2.93 16.56 -6.19
CA THR A 12 -1.99 17.28 -5.31
C THR A 12 -0.76 16.44 -4.97
N ARG A 13 -0.83 15.12 -5.17
CA ARG A 13 0.26 14.17 -4.95
C ARG A 13 0.91 13.73 -6.26
N ASP A 14 0.67 14.40 -7.38
CA ASP A 14 1.32 14.07 -8.64
C ASP A 14 2.83 14.23 -8.51
N ALA A 15 3.55 13.43 -9.29
CA ALA A 15 5.01 13.39 -9.27
C ALA A 15 5.53 13.01 -10.64
N ASP A 16 6.66 13.57 -11.00
CA ASP A 16 7.36 13.30 -12.24
C ASP A 16 8.86 13.41 -11.95
N GLN A 17 9.56 12.28 -11.98
CA GLN A 17 10.97 12.23 -11.62
C GLN A 17 11.67 11.05 -12.31
N THR A 18 12.99 11.14 -12.41
CA THR A 18 13.82 10.01 -12.84
C THR A 18 14.52 9.43 -11.62
N VAL A 19 14.33 8.14 -11.36
CA VAL A 19 15.00 7.41 -10.29
C VAL A 19 15.94 6.36 -10.87
N GLU A 20 16.89 5.91 -10.07
CA GLU A 20 17.73 4.78 -10.40
C GLU A 20 17.24 3.54 -9.65
N ILE A 21 16.93 2.47 -10.39
CA ILE A 21 16.52 1.18 -9.86
C ILE A 21 17.39 0.13 -10.54
N MET A 22 18.12 -0.69 -9.76
CA MET A 22 19.04 -1.73 -10.27
C MET A 22 20.05 -1.20 -11.32
N GLY A 23 20.61 0.00 -11.10
CA GLY A 23 21.54 0.65 -12.03
C GLY A 23 20.90 1.15 -13.34
N ARG A 24 19.56 1.15 -13.45
CA ARG A 24 18.82 1.62 -14.63
C ARG A 24 18.05 2.89 -14.29
N ARG A 25 18.15 3.89 -15.16
CA ARG A 25 17.34 5.12 -15.06
C ARG A 25 15.90 4.84 -15.49
N VAL A 26 14.98 5.03 -14.56
CA VAL A 26 13.53 4.85 -14.73
C VAL A 26 12.86 6.19 -14.59
N HIS A 27 12.18 6.63 -15.66
CA HIS A 27 11.28 7.77 -15.57
C HIS A 27 9.97 7.32 -14.93
N VAL A 28 9.66 7.86 -13.76
CA VAL A 28 8.53 7.45 -12.93
C VAL A 28 7.59 8.63 -12.79
N ARG A 29 6.35 8.46 -13.25
CA ARG A 29 5.32 9.49 -13.18
C ARG A 29 4.09 8.98 -12.46
N ARG A 30 3.49 9.79 -11.58
CA ARG A 30 2.18 9.53 -10.98
C ARG A 30 1.21 10.64 -11.39
N VAL A 31 0.07 10.24 -11.95
CA VAL A 31 -1.00 11.14 -12.36
C VAL A 31 -2.29 10.81 -11.61
N GLY A 32 -2.82 11.78 -10.88
CA GLY A 32 -4.02 11.67 -10.06
C GLY A 32 -5.29 12.04 -10.83
N THR A 33 -6.31 11.19 -10.74
CA THR A 33 -7.63 11.41 -11.35
C THR A 33 -8.70 11.81 -10.33
N GLY A 34 -8.37 11.90 -9.05
CA GLY A 34 -9.29 12.39 -8.01
C GLY A 34 -10.52 11.52 -7.79
N GLY A 35 -10.43 10.23 -8.12
CA GLY A 35 -11.55 9.28 -8.04
C GLY A 35 -12.45 9.28 -9.28
N ASP A 36 -12.07 9.98 -10.36
CA ASP A 36 -12.73 9.87 -11.65
C ASP A 36 -12.22 8.62 -12.39
N LEU A 37 -13.06 7.57 -12.40
CA LEU A 37 -12.80 6.31 -13.10
C LEU A 37 -12.79 6.48 -14.62
N ALA A 38 -13.65 7.34 -15.18
CA ALA A 38 -13.73 7.54 -16.62
C ALA A 38 -12.50 8.27 -17.13
N ARG A 39 -12.01 9.27 -16.36
CA ARG A 39 -10.73 9.92 -16.65
C ARG A 39 -9.55 8.95 -16.53
N ALA A 40 -9.55 8.08 -15.52
CA ALA A 40 -8.51 7.06 -15.38
C ALA A 40 -8.50 6.10 -16.57
N GLU A 41 -9.67 5.61 -17.00
CA GLU A 41 -9.81 4.72 -18.15
C GLU A 41 -9.29 5.36 -19.44
N ARG A 42 -9.65 6.63 -19.72
CA ARG A 42 -9.13 7.37 -20.88
C ARG A 42 -7.62 7.52 -20.83
N LEU A 43 -7.07 7.93 -19.68
CA LEU A 43 -5.64 8.12 -19.51
C LEU A 43 -4.86 6.81 -19.70
N ILE A 44 -5.38 5.69 -19.21
CA ILE A 44 -4.75 4.37 -19.43
C ILE A 44 -4.73 4.04 -20.93
N GLY A 45 -5.81 4.28 -21.65
CA GLY A 45 -5.87 4.07 -23.11
C GLY A 45 -4.94 5.00 -23.90
N GLU A 46 -4.78 6.26 -23.47
CA GLU A 46 -3.82 7.21 -24.06
C GLU A 46 -2.36 6.80 -23.83
N LEU A 47 -2.08 6.13 -22.70
CA LEU A 47 -0.74 5.68 -22.35
C LEU A 47 -0.36 4.35 -23.02
N ASP A 48 -1.33 3.56 -23.49
CA ASP A 48 -1.10 2.27 -24.14
C ASP A 48 -0.20 2.41 -25.37
N GLY A 49 0.88 1.62 -25.40
CA GLY A 49 1.91 1.67 -26.44
C GLY A 49 2.89 2.84 -26.33
N THR A 50 2.72 3.77 -25.37
CA THR A 50 3.60 4.94 -25.21
C THR A 50 4.55 4.85 -24.01
N VAL A 51 4.28 3.92 -23.07
CA VAL A 51 5.07 3.68 -21.87
C VAL A 51 5.33 2.19 -21.68
N ASP A 52 6.37 1.85 -20.92
CA ASP A 52 6.82 0.46 -20.75
C ASP A 52 5.91 -0.35 -19.82
N ALA A 53 5.29 0.30 -18.81
CA ALA A 53 4.30 -0.32 -17.94
C ALA A 53 3.42 0.73 -17.24
N ILE A 54 2.20 0.33 -16.89
CA ILE A 54 1.22 1.16 -16.17
C ILE A 54 0.91 0.55 -14.80
N GLY A 55 0.99 1.36 -13.76
CA GLY A 55 0.52 1.02 -12.42
C GLY A 55 -0.87 1.61 -12.14
N LEU A 56 -1.80 0.80 -11.65
CA LEU A 56 -3.05 1.28 -11.09
C LEU A 56 -2.81 1.75 -9.66
N GLY A 57 -3.05 3.04 -9.40
CA GLY A 57 -2.83 3.65 -8.10
C GLY A 57 -4.13 3.87 -7.34
N GLY A 58 -4.17 3.49 -6.05
CA GLY A 58 -5.35 3.71 -5.22
C GLY A 58 -6.53 2.82 -5.59
N ILE A 59 -6.30 1.75 -6.34
CA ILE A 59 -7.21 0.63 -6.57
C ILE A 59 -6.37 -0.61 -6.90
N ASP A 60 -6.67 -1.73 -6.26
CA ASP A 60 -5.97 -3.00 -6.48
C ASP A 60 -6.76 -3.86 -7.48
N LEU A 61 -6.07 -4.57 -8.38
CA LEU A 61 -6.69 -5.53 -9.31
C LEU A 61 -7.39 -6.66 -8.58
N TYR A 62 -6.80 -7.08 -7.46
CA TYR A 62 -7.34 -8.14 -6.62
C TYR A 62 -6.83 -8.01 -5.19
N PHE A 63 -7.58 -8.57 -4.25
CA PHE A 63 -7.11 -8.86 -2.90
C PHE A 63 -6.66 -10.32 -2.79
N ALA A 64 -5.46 -10.56 -2.28
CA ALA A 64 -4.92 -11.90 -2.05
C ALA A 64 -5.12 -12.32 -0.59
N ILE A 65 -5.85 -13.41 -0.36
CA ILE A 65 -6.07 -13.98 0.97
C ILE A 65 -5.63 -15.44 0.95
N GLY A 66 -4.42 -15.67 1.44
CA GLY A 66 -3.72 -16.95 1.31
C GLY A 66 -3.57 -17.33 -0.16
N ASP A 67 -4.17 -18.45 -0.54
CA ASP A 67 -4.18 -19.02 -1.89
C ASP A 67 -5.24 -18.43 -2.83
N ARG A 68 -6.15 -17.59 -2.33
CA ARG A 68 -7.29 -17.06 -3.10
C ARG A 68 -7.08 -15.62 -3.52
N ARG A 69 -7.43 -15.30 -4.77
CA ARG A 69 -7.48 -13.94 -5.30
C ARG A 69 -8.91 -13.50 -5.55
N TYR A 70 -9.26 -12.31 -5.09
CA TYR A 70 -10.57 -11.69 -5.24
C TYR A 70 -10.45 -10.46 -6.12
N TYR A 71 -10.79 -10.59 -7.40
CA TYR A 71 -10.62 -9.52 -8.38
C TYR A 71 -11.69 -8.43 -8.26
N VAL A 72 -11.24 -7.18 -8.33
CA VAL A 72 -12.09 -5.99 -8.27
C VAL A 72 -12.58 -5.64 -9.67
N ARG A 73 -13.91 -5.57 -9.86
CA ARG A 73 -14.53 -5.36 -11.18
C ARG A 73 -14.05 -4.08 -11.85
N ASP A 74 -14.06 -2.96 -11.12
CA ASP A 74 -13.68 -1.66 -11.67
C ASP A 74 -12.19 -1.60 -12.03
N ALA A 75 -11.33 -2.28 -11.25
CA ALA A 75 -9.89 -2.37 -11.54
C ALA A 75 -9.62 -3.17 -12.82
N LEU A 76 -10.31 -4.29 -13.02
CA LEU A 76 -10.22 -5.09 -14.24
C LEU A 76 -10.68 -4.29 -15.47
N ARG A 77 -11.73 -3.47 -15.34
CA ARG A 77 -12.17 -2.57 -16.41
C ARG A 77 -11.06 -1.57 -16.77
N LEU A 78 -10.47 -0.91 -15.77
CA LEU A 78 -9.37 0.03 -15.99
C LEU A 78 -8.16 -0.63 -16.67
N ALA A 79 -7.72 -1.79 -16.18
CA ALA A 79 -6.57 -2.47 -16.78
C ALA A 79 -6.79 -2.89 -18.24
N ARG A 80 -8.02 -3.24 -18.62
CA ARG A 80 -8.38 -3.58 -20.01
C ARG A 80 -8.38 -2.40 -20.97
N ALA A 81 -8.26 -1.16 -20.48
CA ALA A 81 -8.17 0.02 -21.33
C ALA A 81 -6.84 0.06 -22.11
N ALA A 82 -5.77 -0.54 -21.57
CA ALA A 82 -4.54 -0.82 -22.31
C ALA A 82 -4.58 -2.24 -22.89
N LYS A 83 -4.13 -2.39 -24.13
CA LYS A 83 -4.09 -3.65 -24.89
C LYS A 83 -2.68 -4.22 -25.02
N SER A 84 -1.69 -3.35 -25.11
CA SER A 84 -0.29 -3.73 -25.38
C SER A 84 0.62 -3.49 -24.19
N THR A 85 0.46 -2.37 -23.49
CA THR A 85 1.27 -2.02 -22.33
C THR A 85 0.82 -2.84 -21.10
N PRO A 86 1.74 -3.50 -20.38
CA PRO A 86 1.40 -4.25 -19.18
C PRO A 86 0.81 -3.33 -18.10
N VAL A 87 -0.31 -3.76 -17.51
CA VAL A 87 -0.97 -3.05 -16.40
C VAL A 87 -0.91 -3.89 -15.13
N VAL A 88 -0.38 -3.29 -14.07
CA VAL A 88 -0.27 -3.90 -12.74
C VAL A 88 -0.82 -2.95 -11.66
N CYS A 89 -0.86 -3.35 -10.39
CA CYS A 89 -1.52 -2.56 -9.32
C CYS A 89 -0.78 -2.49 -7.99
N GLY A 90 0.40 -3.10 -7.92
CA GLY A 90 1.21 -3.27 -6.73
C GLY A 90 0.89 -4.53 -5.94
N ALA A 91 -0.23 -5.23 -6.16
CA ALA A 91 -0.66 -6.33 -5.29
C ALA A 91 0.34 -7.50 -5.22
N GLY A 92 0.90 -7.92 -6.36
CA GLY A 92 1.88 -9.00 -6.42
C GLY A 92 3.17 -8.65 -5.68
N LEU A 93 3.74 -7.47 -5.99
CA LEU A 93 4.92 -6.96 -5.30
C LEU A 93 4.65 -6.73 -3.81
N LYS A 94 3.53 -6.11 -3.44
CA LYS A 94 3.13 -5.82 -2.04
C LYS A 94 3.14 -7.09 -1.20
N ASN A 95 2.53 -8.16 -1.70
CA ASN A 95 2.45 -9.45 -1.01
C ASN A 95 3.82 -10.13 -0.80
N THR A 96 4.85 -9.74 -1.57
CA THR A 96 6.22 -10.28 -1.45
C THR A 96 7.10 -9.34 -0.61
N LEU A 97 7.16 -8.07 -0.99
CA LEU A 97 7.99 -7.02 -0.39
C LEU A 97 7.63 -6.78 1.08
N GLU A 98 6.35 -6.75 1.43
CA GLU A 98 5.96 -6.48 2.82
C GLU A 98 6.35 -7.62 3.76
N ARG A 99 6.38 -8.88 3.29
CA ARG A 99 6.88 -10.00 4.09
C ARG A 99 8.38 -9.90 4.31
N ALA A 100 9.12 -9.59 3.24
CA ALA A 100 10.54 -9.34 3.32
C ALA A 100 10.84 -8.20 4.31
N ALA A 101 10.05 -7.12 4.28
CA ALA A 101 10.17 -6.00 5.19
C ALA A 101 9.97 -6.40 6.66
N ILE A 102 8.93 -7.16 6.99
CA ILE A 102 8.70 -7.62 8.37
C ILE A 102 9.86 -8.50 8.87
N ARG A 103 10.38 -9.40 8.02
CA ARG A 103 11.53 -10.24 8.37
C ARG A 103 12.79 -9.39 8.60
N ALA A 104 13.06 -8.42 7.74
CA ALA A 104 14.22 -7.54 7.83
C ALA A 104 14.20 -6.66 9.10
N LEU A 105 13.01 -6.29 9.57
CA LEU A 105 12.84 -5.45 10.76
C LEU A 105 12.92 -6.21 12.08
N ARG A 106 12.98 -7.55 12.07
CA ARG A 106 13.01 -8.38 13.29
C ARG A 106 14.15 -8.02 14.26
N PRO A 107 15.39 -7.68 13.83
CA PRO A 107 16.45 -7.29 14.76
C PRO A 107 16.17 -5.97 15.49
N GLU A 108 15.38 -5.08 14.90
CA GLU A 108 15.05 -3.76 15.48
C GLU A 108 13.73 -3.80 16.27
N LEU A 109 12.76 -4.55 15.77
CA LEU A 109 11.41 -4.66 16.31
C LEU A 109 11.22 -6.11 16.73
N ASP A 110 11.48 -6.41 18.01
CA ASP A 110 11.25 -7.72 18.63
C ASP A 110 9.77 -8.10 18.57
N TRP A 111 9.32 -8.63 17.42
CA TRP A 111 7.91 -8.81 17.09
C TRP A 111 7.08 -9.49 18.18
N PRO A 112 7.54 -10.58 18.84
CA PRO A 112 6.81 -11.23 19.93
C PRO A 112 6.42 -10.31 21.09
N SER A 113 7.16 -9.21 21.31
CA SER A 113 6.89 -8.26 22.38
C SER A 113 6.05 -7.06 21.92
N ARG A 114 5.66 -6.98 20.64
CA ARG A 114 5.05 -5.77 20.06
C ARG A 114 3.56 -5.90 19.84
N LYS A 115 2.85 -4.84 20.26
CA LYS A 115 1.45 -4.60 19.91
C LYS A 115 1.35 -3.84 18.60
N VAL A 116 0.81 -4.50 17.58
CA VAL A 116 0.72 -3.95 16.22
C VAL A 116 -0.73 -3.70 15.86
N LEU A 117 -1.08 -2.45 15.54
CA LEU A 117 -2.37 -2.13 14.93
C LEU A 117 -2.22 -2.11 13.41
N MET A 118 -2.83 -3.08 12.74
CA MET A 118 -2.94 -3.10 11.28
C MET A 118 -4.26 -2.47 10.83
N VAL A 119 -4.24 -1.26 10.29
CA VAL A 119 -5.48 -0.54 9.95
C VAL A 119 -6.24 -1.10 8.75
N SER A 120 -5.55 -1.80 7.85
CA SER A 120 -6.11 -2.44 6.64
C SER A 120 -5.29 -3.69 6.31
N ALA A 121 -5.68 -4.82 6.91
CA ALA A 121 -4.93 -6.07 6.79
C ALA A 121 -5.34 -6.89 5.56
N VAL A 122 -6.59 -6.78 5.08
CA VAL A 122 -7.06 -7.44 3.85
C VAL A 122 -6.33 -6.91 2.61
N ASP A 123 -6.08 -5.60 2.55
CA ASP A 123 -5.29 -4.96 1.49
C ASP A 123 -3.80 -5.37 1.52
N ARG A 124 -3.32 -5.75 2.71
CA ARG A 124 -1.90 -5.98 3.05
C ARG A 124 -1.73 -7.32 3.74
N PHE A 125 -2.35 -8.34 3.15
CA PHE A 125 -2.42 -9.66 3.77
C PHE A 125 -1.01 -10.27 3.97
N GLY A 126 -0.07 -9.95 3.08
CA GLY A 126 1.33 -10.36 3.22
C GLY A 126 1.97 -9.87 4.51
N MET A 127 1.83 -8.59 4.82
CA MET A 127 2.27 -8.01 6.10
C MET A 127 1.55 -8.66 7.29
N ALA A 128 0.24 -8.86 7.18
CA ALA A 128 -0.61 -9.40 8.23
C ALA A 128 -0.25 -10.83 8.65
N GLU A 129 0.01 -11.67 7.65
CA GLU A 129 0.41 -13.05 7.86
C GLU A 129 1.84 -13.16 8.39
N GLU A 130 2.78 -12.36 7.87
CA GLU A 130 4.17 -12.40 8.34
C GLU A 130 4.30 -11.87 9.78
N LEU A 131 3.58 -10.81 10.16
CA LEU A 131 3.55 -10.32 11.55
C LEU A 131 3.04 -11.39 12.52
N ALA A 132 1.97 -12.10 12.15
CA ALA A 132 1.46 -13.21 12.95
C ALA A 132 2.46 -14.37 13.04
N ALA A 133 3.13 -14.70 11.94
CA ALA A 133 4.15 -15.75 11.88
C ALA A 133 5.39 -15.42 12.74
N GLN A 134 5.75 -14.13 12.85
CA GLN A 134 6.83 -13.65 13.73
C GLN A 134 6.37 -13.47 15.20
N GLY A 135 5.11 -13.77 15.53
CA GLY A 135 4.61 -13.81 16.91
C GLY A 135 4.09 -12.48 17.46
N ALA A 136 3.89 -11.45 16.64
CA ALA A 136 3.36 -10.17 17.10
C ALA A 136 1.93 -10.26 17.64
N ASP A 137 1.58 -9.42 18.63
CA ASP A 137 0.20 -9.22 19.06
C ASP A 137 -0.48 -8.26 18.08
N VAL A 138 -1.15 -8.82 17.08
CA VAL A 138 -1.75 -8.04 15.98
C VAL A 138 -3.23 -7.79 16.23
N PHE A 139 -3.61 -6.51 16.20
CA PHE A 139 -4.99 -6.08 16.02
C PHE A 139 -5.24 -5.80 14.54
N TYR A 140 -6.09 -6.62 13.91
CA TYR A 140 -6.54 -6.39 12.54
C TYR A 140 -7.75 -5.46 12.54
N GLY A 141 -7.52 -4.25 12.04
CA GLY A 141 -8.40 -3.09 12.13
C GLY A 141 -9.48 -3.01 11.06
N ASP A 142 -9.54 -3.96 10.13
CA ASP A 142 -10.40 -3.90 8.94
C ASP A 142 -11.88 -3.60 9.28
N VAL A 143 -12.45 -4.27 10.29
CA VAL A 143 -13.84 -4.02 10.70
C VAL A 143 -14.01 -2.64 11.35
N VAL A 144 -13.05 -2.23 12.17
CA VAL A 144 -13.07 -0.94 12.87
C VAL A 144 -12.95 0.22 11.89
N PHE A 145 -11.98 0.17 10.99
CA PHE A 145 -11.65 1.31 10.13
C PHE A 145 -12.40 1.32 8.80
N ALA A 146 -12.70 0.15 8.22
CA ALA A 146 -13.46 0.09 6.97
C ALA A 146 -14.98 0.14 7.21
N LEU A 147 -15.49 -0.56 8.23
CA LEU A 147 -16.94 -0.63 8.50
C LEU A 147 -17.39 0.30 9.62
N GLY A 148 -16.46 0.85 10.41
CA GLY A 148 -16.79 1.73 11.53
C GLY A 148 -17.33 1.00 12.75
N LEU A 149 -17.23 -0.34 12.79
CA LEU A 149 -17.81 -1.20 13.83
C LEU A 149 -16.72 -1.60 14.84
N PRO A 150 -16.97 -1.49 16.16
CA PRO A 150 -15.97 -1.73 17.20
C PRO A 150 -15.72 -3.23 17.48
N VAL A 151 -15.60 -4.05 16.44
CA VAL A 151 -15.39 -5.50 16.55
C VAL A 151 -13.90 -5.81 16.40
N PRO A 152 -13.23 -6.34 17.45
CA PRO A 152 -11.81 -6.67 17.38
C PRO A 152 -11.59 -7.97 16.59
N VAL A 153 -10.61 -7.95 15.70
CA VAL A 153 -10.08 -9.16 15.05
C VAL A 153 -8.63 -9.31 15.50
N ARG A 154 -8.34 -10.38 16.25
CA ARG A 154 -7.04 -10.58 16.93
C ARG A 154 -6.27 -11.80 16.43
N THR A 155 -6.82 -12.54 15.48
CA THR A 155 -6.21 -13.78 14.99
C THR A 155 -6.26 -13.80 13.47
N LEU A 156 -5.18 -14.29 12.85
CA LEU A 156 -5.09 -14.44 11.40
C LEU A 156 -6.22 -15.34 10.84
N PRO A 157 -6.56 -16.49 11.45
CA PRO A 157 -7.72 -17.27 11.02
C PRO A 157 -9.05 -16.50 11.11
N GLY A 158 -9.20 -15.62 12.11
CA GLY A 158 -10.34 -14.71 12.22
C GLY A 158 -10.41 -13.74 11.04
N LEU A 159 -9.29 -13.09 10.70
CA LEU A 159 -9.18 -12.20 9.54
C LEU A 159 -9.50 -12.94 8.23
N VAL A 160 -8.94 -14.14 8.03
CA VAL A 160 -9.18 -14.95 6.82
C VAL A 160 -10.66 -15.30 6.67
N ARG A 161 -11.34 -15.72 7.74
CA ARG A 161 -12.80 -16.02 7.70
C ARG A 161 -13.63 -14.79 7.35
N LEU A 162 -13.29 -13.65 7.95
CA LEU A 162 -13.93 -12.37 7.65
C LEU A 162 -13.77 -12.02 6.17
N ALA A 163 -12.52 -12.01 5.68
CA ALA A 163 -12.20 -11.65 4.30
C ALA A 163 -12.88 -12.58 3.29
N ARG A 164 -12.86 -13.90 3.52
CA ARG A 164 -13.51 -14.88 2.64
C ARG A 164 -15.04 -14.71 2.56
N THR A 165 -15.66 -14.18 3.62
CA THR A 165 -17.10 -13.88 3.66
C THR A 165 -17.43 -12.56 2.96
N LEU A 166 -16.66 -11.50 3.20
CA LEU A 166 -16.98 -10.15 2.74
C LEU A 166 -16.51 -9.88 1.30
N LEU A 167 -15.32 -10.36 0.91
CA LEU A 167 -14.70 -10.05 -0.38
C LEU A 167 -15.57 -10.38 -1.60
N PRO A 168 -16.31 -11.49 -1.68
CA PRO A 168 -17.18 -11.78 -2.82
C PRO A 168 -18.23 -10.70 -3.13
N VAL A 169 -18.68 -9.98 -2.10
CA VAL A 169 -19.64 -8.88 -2.23
C VAL A 169 -18.89 -7.57 -2.46
N VAL A 170 -17.87 -7.31 -1.64
CA VAL A 170 -17.05 -6.10 -1.67
C VAL A 170 -16.43 -5.87 -3.05
N THR A 171 -15.91 -6.88 -3.73
CA THR A 171 -15.29 -6.68 -5.05
C THR A 171 -16.26 -6.37 -6.19
N ARG A 172 -17.58 -6.40 -5.92
CA ARG A 172 -18.65 -6.09 -6.88
C ARG A 172 -19.32 -4.74 -6.66
N VAL A 173 -19.15 -4.12 -5.48
CA VAL A 173 -19.70 -2.79 -5.20
C VAL A 173 -18.78 -1.68 -5.72
N PRO A 174 -19.28 -0.45 -5.97
CA PRO A 174 -18.45 0.65 -6.45
C PRO A 174 -17.25 0.92 -5.54
N PHE A 175 -16.04 1.02 -6.10
CA PHE A 175 -14.81 1.14 -5.32
C PHE A 175 -14.81 2.32 -4.33
N LYS A 176 -15.47 3.44 -4.69
CA LYS A 176 -15.61 4.64 -3.85
C LYS A 176 -16.24 4.37 -2.48
N TRP A 177 -16.97 3.26 -2.32
CA TRP A 177 -17.60 2.90 -1.06
C TRP A 177 -16.64 2.18 -0.10
N LEU A 178 -15.54 1.65 -0.62
CA LEU A 178 -14.62 0.78 0.10
C LEU A 178 -13.38 1.51 0.59
N TYR A 179 -12.95 2.54 -0.14
CA TYR A 179 -11.70 3.24 0.13
C TYR A 179 -11.87 4.76 0.04
N PRO A 180 -11.24 5.54 0.94
CA PRO A 180 -11.18 6.98 0.79
C PRO A 180 -10.34 7.33 -0.45
N THR A 181 -11.00 7.81 -1.50
CA THR A 181 -10.36 8.31 -2.73
C THR A 181 -10.62 9.81 -2.92
N GLY A 182 -9.75 10.48 -3.67
CA GLY A 182 -9.90 11.91 -3.98
C GLY A 182 -9.95 12.79 -2.72
N SER A 183 -10.89 13.73 -2.65
CA SER A 183 -10.99 14.71 -1.56
C SER A 183 -11.25 14.10 -0.18
N ALA A 184 -11.73 12.86 -0.09
CA ALA A 184 -11.86 12.15 1.18
C ALA A 184 -10.50 11.90 1.85
N GLN A 185 -9.41 11.88 1.07
CA GLN A 185 -8.02 11.72 1.56
C GLN A 185 -7.47 13.01 2.19
N GLU A 186 -8.11 14.17 1.94
CA GLU A 186 -7.65 15.48 2.41
C GLU A 186 -8.43 15.97 3.64
N ARG A 187 -9.37 15.17 4.16
CA ARG A 187 -10.11 15.50 5.38
C ARG A 187 -9.18 15.47 6.60
N PRO A 188 -9.40 16.35 7.59
CA PRO A 188 -8.64 16.32 8.83
C PRO A 188 -8.84 14.96 9.55
N PRO A 189 -7.83 14.48 10.30
CA PRO A 189 -7.94 13.26 11.08
C PRO A 189 -9.07 13.32 12.11
N SER A 190 -9.71 12.18 12.38
CA SER A 190 -10.70 12.00 13.44
C SER A 190 -10.16 11.08 14.54
N ASP A 191 -10.31 11.49 15.79
CA ASP A 191 -9.89 10.73 16.98
C ASP A 191 -10.89 9.62 17.40
N LYS A 192 -11.92 9.35 16.58
CA LYS A 192 -12.99 8.35 16.85
C LYS A 192 -12.47 6.99 17.33
N PHE A 193 -11.28 6.61 16.89
CA PHE A 193 -10.67 5.30 17.14
C PHE A 193 -9.37 5.38 17.96
N ALA A 194 -9.13 6.51 18.65
CA ALA A 194 -7.90 6.77 19.41
C ALA A 194 -7.51 5.62 20.36
N ARG A 195 -8.49 5.00 21.04
CA ARG A 195 -8.25 3.86 21.95
C ARG A 195 -7.44 2.71 21.34
N TYR A 196 -7.59 2.47 20.02
CA TYR A 196 -6.84 1.41 19.34
C TYR A 196 -5.42 1.86 19.00
N TYR A 197 -5.23 3.15 18.71
CA TYR A 197 -3.92 3.75 18.54
C TYR A 197 -3.15 3.74 19.86
N ASP A 198 -3.80 4.07 20.97
CA ASP A 198 -3.20 4.11 22.30
C ASP A 198 -2.63 2.75 22.71
N TRP A 199 -3.37 1.68 22.43
CA TRP A 199 -2.97 0.30 22.72
C TRP A 199 -1.72 -0.15 21.92
N ALA A 200 -1.52 0.38 20.72
CA ALA A 200 -0.48 -0.10 19.80
C ALA A 200 0.86 0.64 19.96
N GLU A 201 1.95 -0.10 19.80
CA GLU A 201 3.32 0.44 19.71
C GLU A 201 3.74 0.66 18.25
N VAL A 202 3.23 -0.18 17.35
CA VAL A 202 3.46 -0.10 15.91
C VAL A 202 2.13 0.09 15.19
N LEU A 203 2.04 1.12 14.34
CA LEU A 203 0.90 1.37 13.46
C LEU A 203 1.28 0.95 12.06
N ALA A 204 0.64 -0.11 11.55
CA ALA A 204 0.99 -0.77 10.31
C ALA A 204 -0.12 -0.70 9.26
N GLY A 205 0.26 -0.62 7.99
CA GLY A 205 -0.64 -0.75 6.85
C GLY A 205 -0.72 0.49 5.97
N ASP A 206 -1.92 0.79 5.45
CA ASP A 206 -2.10 1.91 4.52
C ASP A 206 -2.01 3.28 5.19
N TRP A 207 -1.17 4.16 4.63
CA TRP A 207 -0.93 5.48 5.17
C TRP A 207 -2.19 6.35 5.27
N HIS A 208 -3.08 6.32 4.28
CA HIS A 208 -4.29 7.15 4.33
C HIS A 208 -5.24 6.67 5.42
N PHE A 209 -5.32 5.36 5.65
CA PHE A 209 -6.09 4.81 6.77
C PHE A 209 -5.48 5.18 8.13
N ILE A 210 -4.15 5.08 8.28
CA ILE A 210 -3.46 5.51 9.50
C ILE A 210 -3.72 6.99 9.75
N LYS A 211 -3.48 7.84 8.75
CA LYS A 211 -3.62 9.31 8.86
C LYS A 211 -5.06 9.73 9.16
N ARG A 212 -6.05 9.10 8.53
CA ARG A 212 -7.48 9.46 8.67
C ARG A 212 -7.99 9.36 10.10
N TYR A 213 -7.43 8.44 10.90
CA TYR A 213 -7.86 8.22 12.28
C TYR A 213 -6.77 8.48 13.32
N ALA A 214 -5.68 9.13 12.90
CA ALA A 214 -4.57 9.44 13.78
C ALA A 214 -5.02 10.44 14.87
N PRO A 215 -4.88 10.10 16.17
CA PRO A 215 -5.14 11.04 17.25
C PRO A 215 -4.11 12.20 17.27
N PRO A 216 -4.33 13.23 18.10
CA PRO A 216 -3.39 14.35 18.24
C PRO A 216 -1.99 13.96 18.70
N SER A 217 -1.84 12.81 19.40
CA SER A 217 -0.54 12.30 19.85
C SER A 217 -0.30 10.89 19.32
N LEU A 218 0.87 10.70 18.72
CA LEU A 218 1.44 9.41 18.31
C LEU A 218 2.74 9.13 19.08
N ALA A 219 2.89 9.73 20.26
CA ALA A 219 4.09 9.68 21.10
C ALA A 219 4.68 8.26 21.20
N GLY A 220 5.95 8.12 20.84
CA GLY A 220 6.68 6.85 20.97
C GLY A 220 6.32 5.76 19.95
N LYS A 221 5.36 5.99 19.06
CA LYS A 221 4.88 4.96 18.13
C LYS A 221 5.76 4.87 16.88
N THR A 222 5.95 3.65 16.40
CA THR A 222 6.57 3.39 15.09
C THR A 222 5.50 3.25 14.02
N ILE A 223 5.64 3.98 12.91
CA ILE A 223 4.71 3.93 11.79
C ILE A 223 5.30 3.05 10.69
N LEU A 224 4.69 1.92 10.37
CA LEU A 224 5.13 1.00 9.32
C LEU A 224 4.16 1.08 8.12
N THR A 225 4.57 1.74 7.04
CA THR A 225 3.66 2.01 5.92
C THR A 225 4.41 2.15 4.59
N ASN A 226 3.78 2.74 3.57
CA ASN A 226 4.41 3.15 2.32
C ASN A 226 3.67 4.37 1.76
N THR A 227 4.15 4.89 0.61
CA THR A 227 3.54 6.02 -0.10
C THR A 227 3.35 7.27 0.77
N THR A 228 4.37 7.65 1.54
CA THR A 228 4.42 8.90 2.34
C THR A 228 5.27 9.98 1.66
N THR A 229 4.96 11.24 1.97
CA THR A 229 5.65 12.46 1.49
C THR A 229 6.38 13.18 2.63
N LEU A 230 7.08 14.28 2.32
CA LEU A 230 7.66 15.17 3.33
C LEU A 230 6.60 15.80 4.25
N ALA A 231 5.42 16.17 3.72
CA ALA A 231 4.32 16.68 4.53
C ALA A 231 3.79 15.63 5.52
N ASP A 232 3.85 14.36 5.15
CA ASP A 232 3.45 13.26 6.03
C ASP A 232 4.50 13.02 7.14
N VAL A 233 5.79 13.22 6.84
CA VAL A 233 6.86 13.22 7.86
C VAL A 233 6.67 14.38 8.85
N ALA A 234 6.36 15.58 8.37
CA ALA A 234 6.06 16.73 9.24
C ALA A 234 4.82 16.45 10.12
N PHE A 235 3.76 15.91 9.54
CA PHE A 235 2.55 15.51 10.27
C PHE A 235 2.84 14.51 11.42
N LEU A 236 3.74 13.56 11.18
CA LEU A 236 4.17 12.59 12.19
C LEU A 236 5.03 13.24 13.29
N ARG A 237 5.91 14.17 12.91
CA ARG A 237 6.75 14.92 13.86
C ARG A 237 5.92 15.78 14.80
N GLU A 238 4.94 16.51 14.26
CA GLU A 238 4.00 17.32 15.06
C GLU A 238 3.25 16.50 16.12
N ARG A 239 3.08 15.18 15.88
CA ARG A 239 2.37 14.26 16.77
C ARG A 239 3.31 13.45 17.66
N GLY A 240 4.63 13.66 17.57
CA GLY A 240 5.61 12.97 18.39
C GLY A 240 5.81 11.49 18.07
N ALA A 241 5.51 11.04 16.84
CA ALA A 241 5.87 9.68 16.44
C ALA A 241 7.38 9.45 16.60
N ALA A 242 7.79 8.25 16.98
CA ALA A 242 9.22 7.95 17.19
C ALA A 242 9.94 7.72 15.85
N ALA A 243 9.32 6.94 14.96
CA ALA A 243 9.92 6.55 13.70
C ALA A 243 8.86 6.32 12.62
N LEU A 244 9.26 6.56 11.37
CA LEU A 244 8.56 6.14 10.17
C LEU A 244 9.42 5.10 9.44
N VAL A 245 8.86 3.93 9.21
CA VAL A 245 9.44 2.87 8.40
C VAL A 245 8.61 2.71 7.13
N THR A 246 9.25 2.85 5.96
CA THR A 246 8.61 2.58 4.68
C THR A 246 9.05 1.27 4.05
N THR A 247 8.10 0.45 3.59
CA THR A 247 8.40 -0.83 2.93
C THR A 247 8.96 -0.66 1.52
N THR A 248 8.72 0.50 0.89
CA THR A 248 9.32 0.88 -0.39
C THR A 248 10.42 1.94 -0.17
N PRO A 249 11.43 2.00 -1.05
CA PRO A 249 12.47 3.02 -0.98
C PRO A 249 11.92 4.43 -1.06
N ARG A 250 12.66 5.36 -0.46
CA ARG A 250 12.41 6.80 -0.55
C ARG A 250 13.39 7.46 -1.50
N PHE A 251 12.86 8.20 -2.47
CA PHE A 251 13.62 9.05 -3.37
C PHE A 251 13.15 10.49 -3.16
N ASP A 252 14.09 11.43 -2.98
CA ASP A 252 13.81 12.85 -2.75
C ASP A 252 12.75 13.11 -1.65
N GLY A 253 12.87 12.37 -0.55
CA GLY A 253 11.96 12.51 0.59
C GLY A 253 10.56 11.91 0.38
N ARG A 254 10.31 11.19 -0.71
CA ARG A 254 9.04 10.50 -1.00
C ARG A 254 9.24 9.01 -1.22
N SER A 255 8.45 8.19 -0.55
CA SER A 255 8.45 6.74 -0.86
C SER A 255 7.70 6.46 -2.16
N VAL A 256 8.30 5.65 -3.03
CA VAL A 256 7.67 5.24 -4.31
C VAL A 256 6.47 4.33 -4.02
N GLY A 257 5.37 4.54 -4.75
CA GLY A 257 4.18 3.69 -4.62
C GLY A 257 4.48 2.28 -5.12
N THR A 258 3.97 1.26 -4.42
CA THR A 258 4.25 -0.14 -4.77
C THR A 258 3.81 -0.50 -6.19
N ASN A 259 2.73 0.10 -6.70
CA ASN A 259 2.29 -0.09 -8.10
C ASN A 259 3.31 0.45 -9.13
N LEU A 260 4.03 1.54 -8.81
CA LEU A 260 5.07 2.08 -9.69
C LEU A 260 6.32 1.21 -9.66
N LEU A 261 6.71 0.76 -8.47
CA LEU A 261 7.86 -0.12 -8.33
C LEU A 261 7.59 -1.48 -8.99
N GLU A 262 6.37 -2.00 -8.86
CA GLU A 262 5.95 -3.21 -9.57
C GLU A 262 5.97 -3.00 -11.08
N ALA A 263 5.42 -1.89 -11.57
CA ALA A 263 5.46 -1.56 -13.00
C ALA A 263 6.90 -1.44 -13.53
N ALA A 264 7.82 -0.84 -12.76
CA ALA A 264 9.23 -0.77 -13.11
C ALA A 264 9.86 -2.17 -13.19
N PHE A 265 9.60 -3.04 -12.23
CA PHE A 265 10.08 -4.42 -12.25
C PHE A 265 9.53 -5.23 -13.42
N VAL A 266 8.24 -5.12 -13.71
CA VAL A 266 7.60 -5.76 -14.87
C VAL A 266 8.23 -5.27 -16.19
N ALA A 267 8.42 -3.96 -16.33
CA ALA A 267 9.07 -3.38 -17.50
C ALA A 267 10.54 -3.83 -17.64
N MET A 268 11.28 -3.91 -16.53
CA MET A 268 12.68 -4.36 -16.52
C MET A 268 12.83 -5.82 -16.91
N ASP A 269 11.91 -6.66 -16.45
CA ASP A 269 11.86 -8.10 -16.74
C ASP A 269 11.39 -8.39 -18.18
N GLY A 270 10.79 -7.39 -18.86
CA GLY A 270 10.20 -7.56 -20.19
C GLY A 270 8.90 -8.37 -20.18
N ALA A 271 8.24 -8.42 -19.03
CA ALA A 271 7.01 -9.20 -18.86
C ALA A 271 5.78 -8.44 -19.35
N THR A 272 4.77 -9.19 -19.79
CA THR A 272 3.50 -8.64 -20.30
C THR A 272 2.44 -8.48 -19.20
N GLY A 273 2.83 -8.58 -17.93
CA GLY A 273 1.92 -8.48 -16.80
C GLY A 273 2.61 -8.79 -15.46
N GLU A 274 1.80 -9.04 -14.43
CA GLU A 274 2.27 -9.36 -13.08
C GLU A 274 3.22 -10.57 -13.07
N LEU A 275 4.30 -10.46 -12.31
CA LEU A 275 5.30 -11.52 -12.14
C LEU A 275 4.90 -12.53 -11.05
N PRO A 276 5.39 -13.78 -11.12
CA PRO A 276 5.29 -14.72 -10.01
C PRO A 276 6.03 -14.23 -8.76
N ALA A 277 5.53 -14.60 -7.57
CA ALA A 277 6.11 -14.16 -6.29
C ALA A 277 7.62 -14.49 -6.16
N GLY A 278 8.06 -15.65 -6.65
CA GLY A 278 9.47 -16.03 -6.64
C GLY A 278 10.35 -15.09 -7.49
N ARG A 279 9.83 -14.59 -8.61
CA ARG A 279 10.55 -13.62 -9.45
C ARG A 279 10.57 -12.24 -8.80
N TYR A 280 9.47 -11.82 -8.16
CA TYR A 280 9.49 -10.59 -7.35
C TYR A 280 10.52 -10.66 -6.22
N GLN A 281 10.64 -11.82 -5.54
CA GLN A 281 11.65 -11.98 -4.49
C GLN A 281 13.07 -11.81 -5.04
N GLN A 282 13.40 -12.43 -6.17
CA GLN A 282 14.70 -12.25 -6.82
C GLN A 282 14.97 -10.77 -7.16
N LEU A 283 13.99 -10.08 -7.75
CA LEU A 283 14.14 -8.65 -8.09
C LEU A 283 14.29 -7.76 -6.84
N ILE A 284 13.59 -8.07 -5.75
CA ILE A 284 13.76 -7.40 -4.45
C ILE A 284 15.20 -7.55 -3.95
N ASP A 285 15.74 -8.77 -4.02
CA ASP A 285 17.09 -9.09 -3.55
C ASP A 285 18.16 -8.44 -4.45
N GLU A 286 18.01 -8.54 -5.78
CA GLU A 286 18.91 -7.93 -6.76
C GLU A 286 18.93 -6.40 -6.65
N ALA A 287 17.78 -5.78 -6.36
CA ALA A 287 17.66 -4.35 -6.13
C ALA A 287 18.10 -3.91 -4.73
N GLY A 288 18.44 -4.84 -3.84
CA GLY A 288 18.82 -4.55 -2.45
C GLY A 288 17.72 -3.82 -1.68
N LEU A 289 16.44 -4.10 -1.97
CA LEU A 289 15.34 -3.38 -1.35
C LEU A 289 15.17 -3.79 0.12
N THR A 290 15.46 -2.86 1.01
CA THR A 290 15.19 -3.00 2.45
C THR A 290 14.25 -1.89 2.93
N PRO A 291 13.54 -2.11 4.06
CA PRO A 291 12.76 -1.05 4.67
C PRO A 291 13.61 0.18 4.95
N THR A 292 13.07 1.37 4.67
CA THR A 292 13.75 2.63 4.97
C THR A 292 13.21 3.19 6.28
N ARG A 293 14.09 3.39 7.25
CA ARG A 293 13.76 4.04 8.52
C ARG A 293 14.07 5.53 8.47
N VAL A 294 13.14 6.33 8.99
CA VAL A 294 13.30 7.77 9.24
C VAL A 294 12.95 7.99 10.70
N ASP A 295 13.93 8.38 11.50
CA ASP A 295 13.67 8.82 12.86
C ASP A 295 12.97 10.19 12.82
N ILE A 296 11.87 10.29 13.56
CA ILE A 296 10.96 11.45 13.51
C ILE A 296 11.21 12.42 14.66
N GLY A 297 11.73 11.89 15.78
CA GLY A 297 12.04 12.60 17.02
C GLY A 297 12.99 13.78 16.87
#